data_AF-A0A947KIB7-F1
#
_entry.id   AF-A0A947KIB7-F1
#
_cell.length_a   1.000
_cell.length_b   1.000
_cell.length_c   1.000
_cell.angle_alpha   90.00
_cell.angle_beta   90.00
_cell.angle_gamma   90.00
#
_symmetry.space_group_name_H-M   'P 1'
#
loop_
_entity.id
_entity.type
_entity.pdbx_description
1 polymer ?
#
loop_
_entity_poly.entity_id
_entity_poly.type
_entity_poly.pdbx_seq_one_letter_code
_entity_poly.pdbx_strand_id
1 'polypeptide(L)'
;MPFFIYEKEDFGDYLNFRLIKQIQCIPRLFIEPVFSSIPDDYNEKYFKWKRSEIDISNRISEICEKLVINNPVLVVDLKPNKDKIVSLFQIKNLYGCTDKNWTPICVKLGVIFDEKNVENPKQKKQLVNVKKNYFNKDIIEFLYIQKGFQSGKWNWGPIGSVNAALLWPEVFKYFVYDCLNLKDCHD
;
A
#
# COMPACT_ATOMS: atom_id res chain seq x y z
N MET A 1 -8.86 -2.11 -7.95
CA MET A 1 -7.70 -1.25 -7.68
C MET A 1 -6.48 -1.87 -8.35
N PRO A 2 -5.94 -1.27 -9.43
CA PRO A 2 -4.73 -1.77 -10.06
C PRO A 2 -3.49 -1.33 -9.28
N PHE A 3 -2.48 -2.19 -9.33
CA PHE A 3 -1.20 -1.96 -8.69
C PHE A 3 -0.10 -2.02 -9.74
N PHE A 4 0.99 -1.33 -9.47
CA PHE A 4 2.07 -1.10 -10.40
C PHE A 4 3.39 -1.23 -9.68
N ILE A 5 4.40 -1.73 -10.39
CA ILE A 5 5.79 -1.65 -9.97
C ILE A 5 6.41 -0.47 -10.71
N TYR A 6 6.97 0.45 -9.94
CA TYR A 6 7.77 1.55 -10.45
C TYR A 6 9.22 1.39 -10.01
N GLU A 7 10.11 1.94 -10.83
CA GLU A 7 11.47 2.24 -10.44
C GLU A 7 11.50 3.66 -9.87
N LYS A 8 12.14 3.86 -8.71
CA LYS A 8 12.20 5.15 -8.02
C LYS A 8 13.63 5.69 -8.00
N GLU A 9 13.83 6.83 -8.65
CA GLU A 9 15.12 7.51 -8.71
C GLU A 9 15.06 8.85 -7.97
N ASP A 10 16.17 9.20 -7.31
CA ASP A 10 16.30 10.43 -6.52
C ASP A 10 17.23 11.41 -7.25
N PHE A 11 16.70 12.60 -7.55
CA PHE A 11 17.40 13.69 -8.24
C PHE A 11 17.55 14.94 -7.35
N GLY A 12 17.72 14.75 -6.03
CA GLY A 12 17.89 15.85 -5.09
C GLY A 12 16.55 16.40 -4.63
N ASP A 13 15.98 17.36 -5.35
CA ASP A 13 14.68 17.97 -4.97
C ASP A 13 13.46 17.20 -5.49
N TYR A 14 13.70 16.31 -6.45
CA TYR A 14 12.67 15.55 -7.14
C TYR A 14 12.91 14.05 -7.02
N LEU A 15 11.81 13.31 -7.03
CA LEU A 15 11.81 11.87 -7.21
C LEU A 15 11.17 11.57 -8.57
N ASN A 16 11.80 10.72 -9.36
CA ASN A 16 11.25 10.21 -10.59
C ASN A 16 10.74 8.79 -10.37
N PHE A 17 9.54 8.55 -10.86
CA PHE A 17 8.87 7.27 -10.82
C PHE A 17 8.64 6.81 -12.26
N ARG A 18 9.35 5.77 -12.67
CA ARG A 18 9.20 5.16 -14.00
C ARG A 18 8.42 3.85 -13.90
N LEU A 19 7.30 3.74 -14.61
CA LEU A 19 6.50 2.52 -14.60
C LEU A 19 7.27 1.38 -15.26
N ILE A 20 7.36 0.25 -14.56
CA ILE A 20 7.98 -0.97 -15.07
C ILE A 20 6.91 -1.95 -15.55
N LYS A 21 5.91 -2.22 -14.70
CA LYS A 21 4.82 -3.15 -15.03
C LYS A 21 3.61 -2.95 -14.15
N GLN A 22 2.44 -3.28 -14.69
CA GLN A 22 1.25 -3.49 -13.89
C GLN A 22 1.26 -4.89 -13.28
N ILE A 23 0.79 -5.01 -12.04
CA ILE A 23 0.62 -6.30 -11.35
C ILE A 23 -0.79 -6.46 -10.81
N GLN A 24 -1.18 -7.73 -10.64
CA GLN A 24 -2.44 -8.14 -10.04
C GLN A 24 -2.18 -9.04 -8.84
N CYS A 25 -3.24 -9.41 -8.11
CA CYS A 25 -3.16 -10.40 -7.03
C CYS A 25 -2.24 -10.03 -5.85
N ILE A 26 -2.19 -8.75 -5.46
CA ILE A 26 -1.38 -8.27 -4.32
C ILE A 26 -1.54 -9.08 -3.04
N PRO A 27 -2.75 -9.51 -2.61
CA PRO A 27 -2.87 -10.33 -1.41
C PRO A 27 -2.02 -11.60 -1.49
N ARG A 28 -2.00 -12.29 -2.63
CA ARG A 28 -1.17 -13.49 -2.80
C ARG A 28 0.32 -13.16 -2.90
N LEU A 29 0.67 -12.08 -3.57
CA LEU A 29 2.07 -11.76 -3.81
C LEU A 29 2.79 -11.22 -2.56
N PHE A 30 2.10 -10.42 -1.75
CA PHE A 30 2.72 -9.66 -0.65
C PHE A 30 2.23 -10.07 0.74
N ILE A 31 1.03 -10.66 0.86
CA ILE A 31 0.41 -10.96 2.16
C ILE A 31 0.47 -12.47 2.46
N GLU A 32 0.18 -13.32 1.48
CA GLU A 32 0.23 -14.79 1.65
C GLU A 32 1.55 -15.32 2.21
N PRO A 33 2.74 -14.83 1.80
CA PRO A 33 4.00 -15.27 2.42
C PRO A 33 4.11 -14.97 3.91
N VAL A 34 3.37 -13.99 4.44
CA VAL A 34 3.31 -13.71 5.87
C VAL A 34 2.48 -14.76 6.60
N PHE A 35 1.48 -15.34 5.94
CA PHE A 35 0.62 -16.35 6.55
C PHE A 35 1.34 -17.69 6.64
N SER A 36 2.22 -17.97 5.67
CA SER A 36 3.11 -19.14 5.71
C SER A 36 4.12 -19.11 6.87
N SER A 37 4.34 -17.95 7.50
CA SER A 37 5.19 -17.83 8.70
C SER A 37 4.42 -17.91 10.02
N ILE A 38 3.09 -18.10 9.98
CA ILE A 38 2.29 -18.27 11.19
C ILE A 38 2.53 -19.69 11.71
N PRO A 39 2.93 -19.89 12.97
CA PRO A 39 3.10 -21.22 13.54
C PRO A 39 1.79 -22.02 13.54
N ASP A 40 1.88 -23.33 13.31
CA ASP A 40 0.70 -24.22 13.31
C ASP A 40 0.01 -24.27 14.68
N ASP A 41 0.76 -24.04 15.77
CA ASP A 41 0.29 -24.01 17.15
C ASP A 41 -0.10 -22.60 17.64
N TYR A 42 -0.20 -21.62 16.73
CA TYR A 42 -0.58 -20.25 17.08
C TYR A 42 -1.97 -20.21 17.73
N ASN A 43 -2.01 -19.82 19.01
CA ASN A 43 -3.19 -19.91 19.86
C ASN A 43 -3.81 -18.55 20.22
N GLU A 44 -3.16 -17.45 19.85
CA GLU A 44 -3.71 -16.12 20.10
C GLU A 44 -4.84 -15.80 19.13
N LYS A 45 -5.65 -14.81 19.50
CA LYS A 45 -6.79 -14.38 18.69
C LYS A 45 -6.36 -13.69 17.39
N TYR A 46 -5.22 -12.99 17.38
CA TYR A 46 -4.83 -12.12 16.26
C TYR A 46 -3.32 -12.12 15.98
N PHE A 47 -2.93 -12.53 14.79
CA PHE A 47 -1.54 -12.46 14.33
C PHE A 47 -1.22 -11.09 13.74
N LYS A 48 -0.37 -10.32 14.42
CA LYS A 48 0.06 -8.98 13.99
C LYS A 48 1.30 -9.06 13.13
N TRP A 49 1.34 -8.32 12.03
CA TRP A 49 2.48 -8.30 11.13
C TRP A 49 2.67 -6.94 10.47
N LYS A 50 3.90 -6.71 9.99
CA LYS A 50 4.30 -5.49 9.28
C LYS A 50 5.13 -5.85 8.06
N ARG A 51 4.96 -5.10 6.97
CA ARG A 51 5.91 -5.03 5.85
C ARG A 51 6.34 -3.57 5.67
N SER A 52 7.63 -3.34 5.78
CA SER A 52 8.26 -2.06 5.50
C SER A 52 8.43 -1.84 3.99
N GLU A 53 8.80 -0.62 3.60
CA GLU A 53 9.14 -0.29 2.22
C GLU A 53 10.26 -1.18 1.69
N ILE A 54 11.26 -1.48 2.54
CA ILE A 54 12.37 -2.38 2.23
C ILE A 54 11.87 -3.80 2.01
N ASP A 55 11.00 -4.32 2.88
CA ASP A 55 10.43 -5.67 2.72
C ASP A 55 9.62 -5.79 1.42
N ILE A 56 8.86 -4.73 1.08
CA ILE A 56 8.10 -4.66 -0.17
C ILE A 56 9.04 -4.63 -1.37
N SER A 57 10.10 -3.83 -1.31
CA SER A 57 11.11 -3.71 -2.37
C SER A 57 11.82 -5.04 -2.62
N ASN A 58 12.28 -5.71 -1.56
CA ASN A 58 12.88 -7.04 -1.64
C ASN A 58 11.93 -8.05 -2.26
N ARG A 59 10.66 -8.04 -1.84
CA ARG A 59 9.64 -8.93 -2.41
C ARG A 59 9.37 -8.66 -3.89
N ILE A 60 9.42 -7.40 -4.33
CA ILE A 60 9.30 -7.09 -5.76
C ILE A 60 10.48 -7.68 -6.53
N SER A 61 11.70 -7.55 -6.00
CA SER A 61 12.90 -8.12 -6.62
C SER A 61 12.80 -9.64 -6.77
N GLU A 62 12.30 -10.36 -5.75
CA GLU A 62 12.00 -11.79 -5.83
C GLU A 62 10.95 -12.12 -6.90
N ILE A 63 9.83 -11.37 -6.93
CA ILE A 63 8.77 -11.59 -7.93
C ILE A 63 9.25 -11.29 -9.35
N CYS A 64 10.21 -10.38 -9.48
CA CYS A 64 10.73 -9.87 -10.75
C CYS A 64 12.18 -10.26 -10.99
N GLU A 65 12.65 -11.41 -10.48
CA GLU A 65 14.07 -11.86 -10.53
C GLU A 65 14.75 -11.71 -11.91
N LYS A 66 13.97 -11.77 -13.01
CA LYS A 66 14.46 -11.61 -14.39
C LYS A 66 14.63 -10.16 -14.84
N LEU A 67 14.24 -9.19 -14.02
CA LEU A 67 14.28 -7.76 -14.30
C LEU A 67 15.21 -7.09 -13.29
N VAL A 68 16.26 -6.43 -13.77
CA VAL A 68 17.06 -5.54 -12.94
C VAL A 68 16.29 -4.24 -12.80
N ILE A 69 15.72 -4.00 -11.62
CA ILE A 69 14.96 -2.79 -11.28
C ILE A 69 15.68 -2.12 -10.11
N ASN A 70 16.09 -0.87 -10.28
CA ASN A 70 16.79 -0.14 -9.22
C ASN A 70 15.77 0.47 -8.26
N ASN A 71 15.85 0.17 -6.96
CA ASN A 71 14.93 0.73 -5.96
C ASN A 71 13.44 0.54 -6.33
N PRO A 72 12.99 -0.71 -6.51
CA PRO A 72 11.62 -0.99 -6.92
C PRO A 72 10.65 -0.62 -5.81
N VAL A 73 9.53 0.00 -6.21
CA VAL A 73 8.45 0.40 -5.30
C VAL A 73 7.09 -0.07 -5.80
N LEU A 74 6.20 -0.36 -4.86
CA LEU A 74 4.81 -0.72 -5.14
C LEU A 74 3.95 0.55 -5.14
N VAL A 75 3.21 0.75 -6.23
CA VAL A 75 2.33 1.91 -6.42
C VAL A 75 0.91 1.44 -6.67
N VAL A 76 -0.05 2.15 -6.09
CA VAL A 76 -1.48 1.91 -6.27
C VAL A 76 -2.13 3.10 -6.97
N ASP A 77 -3.08 2.82 -7.87
CA ASP A 77 -3.99 3.84 -8.40
C ASP A 77 -5.36 3.71 -7.73
N LEU A 78 -5.70 4.70 -6.91
CA LEU A 78 -6.95 4.72 -6.15
C LEU A 78 -8.16 5.13 -6.99
N LYS A 79 -7.96 5.74 -8.17
CA LYS A 79 -9.06 6.21 -9.05
C LYS A 79 -8.86 5.74 -10.50
N PRO A 80 -8.73 4.42 -10.74
CA PRO A 80 -8.31 3.88 -12.04
C PRO A 80 -9.34 4.04 -13.16
N ASN A 81 -10.63 4.17 -12.81
CA ASN A 81 -11.76 4.20 -13.75
C ASN A 81 -12.31 5.62 -13.96
N LYS A 82 -11.56 6.65 -13.55
CA LYS A 82 -11.99 8.04 -13.70
C LYS A 82 -11.21 8.71 -14.82
N ASP A 83 -11.93 9.09 -15.88
CA ASP A 83 -11.35 9.85 -16.98
C ASP A 83 -10.75 11.16 -16.46
N LYS A 84 -9.58 11.51 -16.99
CA LYS A 84 -8.82 12.72 -16.63
C LYS A 84 -8.38 12.82 -15.16
N ILE A 85 -8.44 11.74 -14.38
CA ILE A 85 -7.93 11.71 -13.00
C ILE A 85 -6.78 10.70 -12.91
N VAL A 86 -5.70 11.10 -12.25
CA VAL A 86 -4.59 10.19 -11.89
C VAL A 86 -4.33 10.34 -10.41
N SER A 87 -4.43 9.23 -9.67
CA SER A 87 -4.38 9.19 -8.21
C SER A 87 -3.44 8.07 -7.77
N LEU A 88 -2.13 8.31 -7.94
CA LEU A 88 -1.04 7.39 -7.70
C LEU A 88 -0.40 7.61 -6.34
N PHE A 89 -0.25 6.53 -5.59
CA PHE A 89 0.37 6.53 -4.27
C PHE A 89 1.34 5.37 -4.12
N GLN A 90 2.51 5.64 -3.56
CA GLN A 90 3.46 4.60 -3.18
C GLN A 90 2.97 3.92 -1.91
N ILE A 91 2.97 2.58 -1.87
CA ILE A 91 2.81 1.83 -0.63
C ILE A 91 4.15 1.85 0.12
N LYS A 92 4.20 2.58 1.23
CA LYS A 92 5.38 2.68 2.10
C LYS A 92 5.40 1.61 3.18
N ASN A 93 4.24 1.31 3.77
CA ASN A 93 4.12 0.25 4.76
C ASN A 93 2.77 -0.46 4.68
N LEU A 94 2.76 -1.73 5.05
CA LEU A 94 1.58 -2.51 5.33
C LEU A 94 1.64 -2.98 6.79
N TYR A 95 0.54 -2.82 7.51
CA TYR A 95 0.35 -3.34 8.85
C TYR A 95 -0.90 -4.19 8.82
N GLY A 96 -0.82 -5.45 9.23
CA GLY A 96 -1.98 -6.33 9.29
C GLY A 96 -2.20 -6.90 10.68
N CYS A 97 -3.46 -7.17 10.98
CA CYS A 97 -3.90 -7.84 12.20
C CYS A 97 -4.81 -8.99 11.80
N THR A 98 -4.22 -10.16 11.52
CA THR A 98 -4.91 -11.32 10.94
C THR A 98 -5.69 -12.07 12.02
N ASP A 99 -7.00 -12.23 11.83
CA ASP A 99 -7.87 -13.11 12.63
C ASP A 99 -8.04 -14.47 11.91
N LYS A 100 -8.86 -15.37 12.45
CA LYS A 100 -9.17 -16.70 11.88
C LYS A 100 -9.71 -16.63 10.46
N ASN A 101 -10.54 -15.63 10.15
CA ASN A 101 -11.34 -15.58 8.91
C ASN A 101 -11.08 -14.37 8.01
N TRP A 102 -10.44 -13.31 8.51
CA TRP A 102 -10.23 -12.07 7.78
C TRP A 102 -9.02 -11.31 8.31
N THR A 103 -8.54 -10.33 7.53
CA THR A 103 -7.36 -9.55 7.87
C THR A 103 -7.58 -8.08 7.55
N PRO A 104 -7.86 -7.23 8.55
CA PRO A 104 -7.72 -5.77 8.41
C PRO A 104 -6.26 -5.39 8.17
N ILE A 105 -6.07 -4.41 7.29
CA ILE A 105 -4.77 -3.92 6.85
C ILE A 105 -4.78 -2.40 6.90
N CYS A 106 -3.86 -1.82 7.65
CA CYS A 106 -3.53 -0.40 7.58
C CYS A 106 -2.40 -0.22 6.57
N VAL A 107 -2.61 0.63 5.58
CA VAL A 107 -1.69 0.95 4.51
C VAL A 107 -1.19 2.37 4.71
N LYS A 108 0.14 2.52 4.81
CA LYS A 108 0.77 3.83 4.79
C LYS A 108 1.20 4.14 3.36
N LEU A 109 0.70 5.25 2.83
CA LEU A 109 0.87 5.68 1.46
C LEU A 109 1.71 6.96 1.39
N GLY A 110 2.55 7.10 0.35
CA GLY A 110 3.17 8.38 -0.03
C GLY A 110 2.57 8.91 -1.32
N VAL A 111 2.24 10.19 -1.37
CA VAL A 111 1.63 10.78 -2.57
C VAL A 111 2.65 10.88 -3.70
N ILE A 112 2.38 10.23 -4.83
CA ILE A 112 3.17 10.37 -6.06
C ILE A 112 2.52 11.43 -6.96
N PHE A 113 1.21 11.27 -7.22
CA PHE A 113 0.46 12.18 -8.08
C PHE A 113 -1.04 12.08 -7.77
N ASP A 114 -1.71 13.19 -7.46
CA ASP A 114 -3.17 13.19 -7.24
C ASP A 114 -3.79 14.45 -7.83
N GLU A 115 -4.02 14.44 -9.15
CA GLU A 115 -4.56 15.59 -9.87
C GLU A 115 -5.77 15.22 -10.75
N LYS A 116 -6.59 16.23 -11.00
CA LYS A 116 -7.73 16.20 -11.94
C LYS A 116 -7.33 16.91 -13.24
N ASN A 117 -8.13 16.72 -14.29
CA ASN A 117 -7.97 17.33 -15.61
C ASN A 117 -6.66 16.94 -16.34
N VAL A 118 -6.17 15.73 -16.10
CA VAL A 118 -5.00 15.18 -16.80
C VAL A 118 -5.39 14.84 -18.24
N GLU A 119 -4.77 15.48 -19.22
CA GLU A 119 -5.10 15.29 -20.65
C GLU A 119 -4.85 13.86 -21.13
N ASN A 120 -3.72 13.26 -20.74
CA ASN A 120 -3.38 11.88 -21.09
C ASN A 120 -3.01 11.05 -19.84
N PRO A 121 -3.99 10.51 -19.09
CA PRO A 121 -3.75 9.75 -17.87
C PRO A 121 -2.84 8.53 -18.07
N LYS A 122 -2.95 7.84 -19.21
CA LYS A 122 -2.15 6.64 -19.50
C LYS A 122 -0.67 6.98 -19.69
N GLN A 123 -0.39 8.04 -20.45
CA GLN A 123 0.98 8.52 -20.64
C GLN A 123 1.55 9.08 -19.35
N LYS A 124 0.74 9.84 -18.57
CA LYS A 124 1.18 10.39 -17.28
C LYS A 124 1.58 9.31 -16.29
N LYS A 125 0.93 8.14 -16.30
CA LYS A 125 1.31 6.97 -15.48
C LYS A 125 2.61 6.30 -15.92
N GLN A 126 3.18 6.60 -17.10
CA GLN A 126 4.46 5.98 -17.51
C GLN A 126 5.65 6.59 -16.78
N LEU A 127 5.60 7.90 -16.53
CA LEU A 127 6.67 8.65 -15.88
C LEU A 127 6.08 9.80 -15.07
N VAL A 128 6.39 9.82 -13.77
CA VAL A 128 5.95 10.88 -12.86
C VAL A 128 7.15 11.47 -12.14
N ASN A 129 7.25 12.79 -12.16
CA ASN A 129 8.22 13.53 -11.37
C ASN A 129 7.47 14.23 -10.23
N VAL A 130 7.93 14.03 -9.00
CA VAL A 130 7.30 14.60 -7.80
C VAL A 130 8.34 15.35 -6.97
N LYS A 131 7.98 16.52 -6.46
CA LYS A 131 8.82 17.24 -5.50
C LYS A 131 8.84 16.47 -4.18
N LYS A 132 10.00 16.28 -3.57
CA LYS A 132 10.14 15.51 -2.31
C LYS A 132 9.23 16.01 -1.19
N ASN A 133 9.04 17.32 -1.08
CA ASN A 133 8.15 17.92 -0.08
C ASN A 133 6.68 17.47 -0.23
N TYR A 134 6.25 17.12 -1.44
CA TYR A 134 4.91 16.61 -1.70
C TYR A 134 4.83 15.11 -1.40
N PHE A 135 5.89 14.36 -1.75
CA PHE A 135 6.00 12.92 -1.46
C PHE A 135 6.11 12.57 0.03
N ASN A 136 6.65 13.50 0.83
CA ASN A 136 6.74 13.36 2.29
C ASN A 136 5.39 13.47 3.01
N LYS A 137 4.30 13.80 2.29
CA LYS A 137 2.95 13.73 2.83
C LYS A 137 2.51 12.27 2.84
N ASP A 138 2.52 11.67 4.02
CA ASP A 138 1.98 10.34 4.23
C ASP A 138 0.45 10.38 4.27
N ILE A 139 -0.22 9.32 3.83
CA ILE A 139 -1.67 9.12 3.95
C ILE A 139 -1.90 7.72 4.50
N ILE A 140 -2.92 7.56 5.32
CA ILE A 140 -3.33 6.26 5.86
C ILE A 140 -4.59 5.79 5.13
N GLU A 141 -4.59 4.55 4.67
CA GLU A 141 -5.77 3.87 4.12
C GLU A 141 -5.99 2.57 4.91
N PHE A 142 -7.24 2.23 5.20
CA PHE A 142 -7.55 0.89 5.70
C PHE A 142 -8.18 0.05 4.59
N LEU A 143 -7.66 -1.15 4.44
CA LEU A 143 -8.17 -2.20 3.56
C LEU A 143 -8.47 -3.43 4.41
N TYR A 144 -9.16 -4.41 3.84
CA TYR A 144 -9.23 -5.73 4.43
C TYR A 144 -9.27 -6.80 3.34
N ILE A 145 -8.81 -8.00 3.68
CA ILE A 145 -9.00 -9.19 2.85
C ILE A 145 -9.87 -10.19 3.58
N GLN A 146 -10.69 -10.93 2.83
CA GLN A 146 -11.57 -11.98 3.36
C GLN A 146 -10.80 -13.28 3.61
N LYS A 147 -9.53 -13.21 4.02
CA LYS A 147 -8.67 -14.35 4.36
C LYS A 147 -8.09 -14.12 5.74
N GLY A 148 -8.25 -15.11 6.60
CA GLY A 148 -7.54 -15.22 7.87
C GLY A 148 -6.61 -16.44 7.87
N PHE A 149 -6.00 -16.72 9.01
CA PHE A 149 -5.05 -17.83 9.10
C PHE A 149 -5.72 -19.22 8.98
N GLN A 150 -7.02 -19.36 9.29
CA GLN A 150 -7.74 -20.63 9.16
C GLN A 150 -8.55 -20.74 7.86
N SER A 151 -9.27 -19.70 7.46
CA SER A 151 -10.23 -19.79 6.36
C SER A 151 -10.28 -18.51 5.51
N GLY A 152 -11.05 -18.57 4.42
CA GLY A 152 -11.36 -17.39 3.59
C GLY A 152 -10.74 -17.41 2.19
N LYS A 153 -10.82 -16.28 1.50
CA LYS A 153 -10.42 -16.07 0.11
C LYS A 153 -9.44 -14.92 -0.02
N TRP A 154 -8.44 -15.09 -0.88
CA TRP A 154 -7.45 -14.06 -1.25
C TRP A 154 -8.04 -12.94 -2.12
N ASN A 155 -9.14 -12.35 -1.67
CA ASN A 155 -9.79 -11.20 -2.31
C ASN A 155 -10.01 -10.10 -1.27
N TRP A 156 -10.15 -8.88 -1.75
CA TRP A 156 -10.34 -7.69 -0.92
C TRP A 156 -11.79 -7.53 -0.40
N GLY A 157 -12.68 -8.49 -0.70
CA GLY A 157 -14.14 -8.33 -0.54
C GLY A 157 -14.82 -7.75 -1.80
N PRO A 158 -16.13 -7.39 -1.72
CA PRO A 158 -16.90 -6.88 -2.86
C PRO A 158 -16.37 -5.54 -3.38
N ILE A 159 -16.36 -5.36 -4.70
CA ILE A 159 -15.95 -4.11 -5.37
C ILE A 159 -16.78 -2.94 -4.83
N GLY A 160 -16.13 -1.88 -4.35
CA GLY A 160 -16.77 -0.69 -3.76
C GLY A 160 -16.85 -0.68 -2.23
N SER A 161 -16.60 -1.82 -1.57
CA SER A 161 -16.55 -1.94 -0.11
C SER A 161 -15.14 -2.16 0.47
N VAL A 162 -14.12 -2.23 -0.39
CA VAL A 162 -12.77 -2.70 -0.02
C VAL A 162 -11.83 -1.63 0.52
N ASN A 163 -12.17 -0.35 0.34
CA ASN A 163 -11.39 0.79 0.83
C ASN A 163 -12.19 1.47 1.94
N ALA A 164 -11.62 1.55 3.13
CA ALA A 164 -12.11 2.43 4.18
C ALA A 164 -11.67 3.89 3.90
N ALA A 165 -11.97 4.79 4.84
CA ALA A 165 -11.58 6.19 4.74
C ALA A 165 -10.06 6.35 4.54
N LEU A 166 -9.68 7.22 3.60
CA LEU A 166 -8.34 7.79 3.54
C LEU A 166 -8.23 8.83 4.65
N LEU A 167 -7.28 8.65 5.55
CA LEU A 167 -7.02 9.57 6.65
C LEU A 167 -5.67 10.25 6.43
N TRP A 168 -5.70 11.57 6.38
CA TRP A 168 -4.48 12.36 6.47
C TRP A 168 -3.83 12.20 7.86
N PRO A 169 -2.52 12.38 8.00
CA PRO A 169 -1.80 12.07 9.25
C PRO A 169 -2.38 12.79 10.47
N GLU A 170 -2.77 14.05 10.32
CA GLU A 170 -3.40 14.85 11.36
C GLU A 170 -4.77 14.28 11.79
N VAL A 171 -5.56 13.77 10.85
CA VAL A 171 -6.86 13.13 11.13
C VAL A 171 -6.66 11.79 11.82
N PHE A 172 -5.69 11.00 11.37
CA PHE A 172 -5.37 9.72 12.01
C PHE A 172 -4.85 9.93 13.44
N LYS A 173 -3.97 10.92 13.67
CA LYS A 173 -3.52 11.29 15.02
C LYS A 173 -4.69 11.65 15.93
N TYR A 174 -5.63 12.47 15.46
CA TYR A 174 -6.84 12.79 16.23
C TYR A 174 -7.62 11.52 16.62
N PHE A 175 -7.77 10.55 15.71
CA PHE A 175 -8.43 9.29 16.09
C PHE A 175 -7.62 8.42 17.05
N VAL A 176 -6.30 8.35 16.90
CA VAL A 176 -5.46 7.54 17.79
C VAL A 176 -5.40 8.14 19.19
N TYR A 177 -5.10 9.43 19.31
CA TYR A 177 -4.85 10.06 20.60
C TYR A 177 -6.14 10.54 21.27
N ASP A 178 -7.01 11.23 20.54
CA ASP A 178 -8.20 11.85 21.11
C ASP A 178 -9.41 10.90 21.11
N CYS A 179 -9.70 10.20 20.00
CA CYS A 179 -10.89 9.33 19.92
C CYS A 179 -10.72 8.04 20.75
N LEU A 180 -9.54 7.41 20.68
CA LEU A 180 -9.23 6.24 21.52
C LEU A 180 -8.71 6.61 22.91
N ASN A 181 -8.58 7.93 23.19
CA ASN A 181 -8.13 8.48 24.47
C ASN A 181 -6.78 7.90 24.93
N LEU A 182 -5.92 7.55 23.97
CA LEU A 182 -4.56 7.09 24.21
C LEU A 182 -3.73 8.32 24.53
N LYS A 183 -3.76 8.81 25.76
CA LYS A 183 -2.87 9.91 26.18
C LYS A 183 -1.43 9.40 26.19
N ASP A 184 -0.60 9.99 25.34
CA ASP A 184 0.86 9.98 25.35
C ASP A 184 1.51 8.69 25.91
N CYS A 185 1.50 7.61 25.13
CA CYS A 185 2.54 6.60 25.26
C CYS A 185 3.82 7.17 24.62
N HIS A 186 4.50 8.04 25.37
CA HIS A 186 5.90 8.33 25.13
C HIS A 186 6.72 7.10 25.54
N ASP A 187 7.21 6.35 24.54
CA ASP A 187 8.43 5.54 24.67
C ASP A 187 9.61 6.34 24.10
#